data_AF-A0A941GA20-F1
#
_entry.id   AF-A0A941GA20-F1
#
_cell.length_a   1.000
_cell.length_b   1.000
_cell.length_c   1.000
_cell.angle_alpha   90.00
_cell.angle_beta   90.00
_cell.angle_gamma   90.00
#
_symmetry.space_group_name_H-M   'P 1'
#
loop_
_entity.id
_entity.type
_entity.pdbx_description
1 polymer ?
#
loop_
_entity_poly.entity_id
_entity_poly.type
_entity_poly.pdbx_seq_one_letter_code
_entity_poly.pdbx_strand_id
1 'polypeptide(L)'
;YIGACTGAKRDALRAAAAVLRGRRVAAGVKLMVAPASLRDQNDAEREGVLQTLLEAGAQLLPTSCGACAGYGGSIPDGATVISTTARNFKGRMGSETAQVYLASPYSVAAAAAAGRIIDPREVLQ
;
A
#
# COMPACT_ATOMS: atom_id res chain seq x y z
N TYR A 1 3.18 0.39 1.21
CA TYR A 1 2.66 1.42 0.28
C TYR A 1 1.94 0.75 -0.87
N ILE A 2 0.63 0.94 -0.98
CA ILE A 2 -0.19 0.45 -2.10
C ILE A 2 -0.46 1.65 -3.00
N GLY A 3 0.18 1.69 -4.16
CA GLY A 3 0.13 2.88 -5.00
C GLY A 3 0.77 2.67 -6.37
N ALA A 4 0.89 3.78 -7.09
CA ALA A 4 1.36 3.86 -8.47
C ALA A 4 0.43 3.22 -9.51
N CYS A 5 0.70 3.52 -10.78
CA CYS A 5 -0.04 3.01 -11.93
C CYS A 5 -0.04 1.46 -12.03
N THR A 6 0.91 0.79 -11.36
CA THR A 6 1.05 -0.67 -11.36
C THR A 6 0.30 -1.36 -10.23
N GLY A 7 0.02 -0.67 -9.13
CA GLY A 7 -0.24 -1.33 -7.85
C GLY A 7 -1.50 -0.89 -7.10
N ALA A 8 -2.27 0.05 -7.65
CA ALA A 8 -3.46 0.59 -6.98
C ALA A 8 -4.65 0.77 -7.92
N LYS A 9 -4.76 -0.09 -8.93
CA LYS A 9 -6.00 -0.26 -9.71
C LYS A 9 -7.07 -0.97 -8.87
N ARG A 10 -8.32 -0.98 -9.34
CA ARG A 10 -9.46 -1.58 -8.63
C ARG A 10 -9.19 -2.96 -8.04
N ASP A 11 -8.64 -3.89 -8.82
CA ASP A 11 -8.39 -5.27 -8.34
C ASP A 11 -7.29 -5.35 -7.28
N ALA A 12 -6.31 -4.45 -7.33
CA ALA A 12 -5.27 -4.36 -6.30
C ALA A 12 -5.85 -3.84 -4.97
N LEU A 13 -6.75 -2.86 -5.04
CA LEU A 13 -7.44 -2.33 -3.86
C LEU A 13 -8.34 -3.41 -3.23
N ARG A 14 -9.08 -4.17 -4.07
CA ARG A 14 -9.88 -5.31 -3.62
C ARG A 14 -9.05 -6.39 -2.95
N ALA A 15 -7.93 -6.78 -3.56
CA ALA A 15 -7.01 -7.77 -3.00
C ALA A 15 -6.49 -7.35 -1.62
N ALA A 16 -6.10 -6.08 -1.46
CA ALA A 16 -5.66 -5.55 -0.18
C ALA A 16 -6.80 -5.52 0.87
N ALA A 17 -8.00 -5.10 0.46
CA ALA A 17 -9.17 -5.07 1.34
C ALA A 17 -9.60 -6.47 1.78
N ALA A 18 -9.49 -7.48 0.91
CA ALA A 18 -9.78 -8.88 1.28
C ALA A 18 -8.88 -9.36 2.43
N VAL A 19 -7.60 -8.97 2.42
CA VAL A 19 -6.66 -9.29 3.52
C VAL A 19 -6.95 -8.47 4.78
N LEU A 20 -7.34 -7.20 4.64
CA LEU A 20 -7.50 -6.30 5.78
C LEU A 20 -8.89 -6.28 6.41
N ARG A 21 -9.88 -6.95 5.79
CA ARG A 21 -11.25 -7.01 6.31
C ARG A 21 -11.27 -7.56 7.73
N GLY A 22 -11.83 -6.78 8.66
CA GLY A 22 -11.91 -7.14 10.09
C GLY A 22 -10.57 -7.09 10.83
N ARG A 23 -9.50 -6.57 10.20
CA ARG A 23 -8.16 -6.44 10.78
C ARG A 23 -7.76 -4.97 10.86
N ARG A 24 -6.73 -4.68 11.64
CA ARG A 24 -6.08 -3.36 11.70
C ARG A 24 -4.61 -3.47 11.33
N VAL A 25 -4.09 -2.38 10.78
CA VAL A 25 -2.66 -2.19 10.57
C VAL A 25 -1.93 -2.27 11.93
N ALA A 26 -0.82 -2.98 11.96
CA ALA A 26 -0.03 -3.19 13.16
C ALA A 26 0.49 -1.87 13.75
N ALA A 27 0.65 -1.83 15.08
CA ALA A 27 1.23 -0.67 15.75
C ALA A 27 2.63 -0.35 15.20
N GLY A 28 2.91 0.93 14.95
CA GLY A 28 4.17 1.38 14.38
C GLY A 28 4.28 1.24 12.85
N VAL A 29 3.29 0.65 12.18
CA VAL A 29 3.25 0.57 10.71
C VAL A 29 2.35 1.66 10.12
N LYS A 30 2.80 2.26 9.01
CA LYS A 30 1.99 3.18 8.19
C LYS A 30 1.60 2.52 6.87
N LEU A 31 0.32 2.23 6.71
CA LEU A 31 -0.23 1.80 5.42
C LEU A 31 -0.74 3.01 4.66
N MET A 32 -0.05 3.37 3.58
CA MET A 32 -0.47 4.42 2.64
C MET A 32 -1.08 3.79 1.39
N VAL A 33 -2.25 4.29 0.98
CA VAL A 33 -2.99 3.85 -0.21
C VAL A 33 -3.20 5.04 -1.14
N ALA A 34 -2.71 4.96 -2.37
CA ALA A 34 -2.87 5.98 -3.41
C ALA A 34 -3.52 5.35 -4.64
N PRO A 35 -4.85 5.43 -4.82
CA PRO A 35 -5.55 4.89 -5.98
C PRO A 35 -4.92 5.34 -7.30
N ALA A 36 -4.91 4.46 -8.30
CA ALA A 36 -4.25 4.73 -9.58
C ALA A 36 -4.98 5.80 -10.42
N SER A 37 -6.29 5.94 -10.24
CA SER A 37 -7.12 6.96 -10.88
C SER A 37 -8.33 7.32 -10.00
N LEU A 38 -8.96 8.46 -10.26
CA LEU A 38 -10.22 8.84 -9.61
C LEU A 38 -11.32 7.80 -9.89
N ARG A 39 -11.28 7.16 -11.07
CA ARG A 39 -12.19 6.06 -11.40
C ARG A 39 -11.96 4.87 -10.45
N ASP A 40 -10.72 4.44 -10.26
CA ASP A 40 -10.40 3.33 -9.34
C ASP A 40 -10.80 3.67 -7.89
N GLN A 41 -10.58 4.92 -7.46
CA GLN A 41 -11.01 5.40 -6.15
C GLN A 41 -12.54 5.35 -5.99
N ASN A 42 -13.27 5.93 -6.94
CA ASN A 42 -14.73 5.97 -6.90
C ASN A 42 -15.33 4.56 -6.98
N ASP A 43 -14.73 3.67 -7.77
CA ASP A 43 -15.15 2.26 -7.84
C ASP A 43 -14.93 1.57 -6.49
N ALA A 44 -13.77 1.75 -5.86
CA ALA A 44 -13.46 1.18 -4.55
C ALA A 44 -14.37 1.73 -3.45
N GLU A 45 -14.76 3.01 -3.53
CA GLU A 45 -15.74 3.61 -2.61
C GLU A 45 -17.12 2.99 -2.76
N ARG A 46 -17.65 2.90 -3.99
CA ARG A 46 -18.96 2.29 -4.27
C ARG A 46 -19.04 0.82 -3.83
N GLU A 47 -17.92 0.10 -3.88
CA GLU A 47 -17.84 -1.31 -3.48
C GLU A 47 -17.58 -1.51 -1.98
N GLY A 48 -17.39 -0.45 -1.20
CA GLY A 48 -17.01 -0.53 0.22
C GLY A 48 -15.56 -1.01 0.46
N VAL A 49 -14.78 -1.19 -0.61
CA VAL A 49 -13.35 -1.55 -0.57
C VAL A 49 -12.57 -0.43 0.10
N LEU A 50 -12.83 0.83 -0.27
CA LEU A 50 -12.16 1.98 0.31
C LEU A 50 -12.44 2.08 1.81
N GLN A 51 -13.71 1.90 2.21
CA GLN A 51 -14.12 1.89 3.61
C GLN A 51 -13.38 0.82 4.42
N THR A 52 -13.27 -0.40 3.88
CA THR A 52 -12.51 -1.49 4.52
C THR A 52 -11.05 -1.12 4.78
N LEU A 53 -10.39 -0.47 3.80
CA LEU A 53 -9.00 -0.03 3.94
C LEU A 53 -8.86 1.07 5.00
N LEU A 54 -9.78 2.04 5.02
CA LEU A 54 -9.78 3.13 6.00
C LEU A 54 -10.03 2.62 7.42
N GLU A 55 -10.98 1.71 7.60
CA GLU A 55 -11.27 1.07 8.91
C GLU A 55 -10.11 0.25 9.45
N ALA A 56 -9.31 -0.36 8.56
CA ALA A 56 -8.08 -1.03 8.92
C ALA A 56 -6.97 -0.05 9.37
N GLY A 57 -7.16 1.26 9.19
CA GLY A 57 -6.19 2.31 9.53
C GLY A 57 -5.28 2.71 8.37
N ALA A 58 -5.67 2.44 7.12
CA ALA A 58 -4.94 2.95 5.98
C ALA A 58 -5.10 4.47 5.83
N GLN A 59 -4.02 5.16 5.51
CA GLN A 59 -4.04 6.55 5.10
C GLN A 59 -4.31 6.62 3.59
N LEU A 60 -5.43 7.22 3.21
CA LEU A 60 -5.72 7.55 1.82
C LEU A 60 -4.89 8.77 1.39
N LEU A 61 -4.18 8.63 0.28
CA LEU A 61 -3.43 9.70 -0.37
C LEU A 61 -4.14 10.17 -1.64
N PRO A 62 -3.86 11.39 -2.12
CA PRO A 62 -4.37 11.83 -3.42
C PRO A 62 -3.99 10.88 -4.54
N THR A 63 -4.93 10.65 -5.46
CA THR A 63 -4.71 9.91 -6.70
C THR A 63 -3.57 10.57 -7.50
N SER A 64 -2.37 10.02 -7.40
CA SER A 64 -1.15 10.57 -7.98
C SER A 64 -0.03 9.51 -7.96
N CYS A 65 1.15 9.84 -8.49
CA CYS A 65 2.32 8.97 -8.33
C CYS A 65 2.77 8.82 -6.86
N GLY A 66 2.41 9.77 -5.98
CA GLY A 66 2.71 9.74 -4.55
C GLY A 66 4.18 9.47 -4.26
N ALA A 67 4.44 8.45 -3.43
CA ALA A 67 5.79 8.07 -3.02
C ALA A 67 6.56 7.22 -4.05
N CYS A 68 5.97 6.89 -5.21
CA CYS A 68 6.56 5.97 -6.21
C CYS A 68 7.93 6.42 -6.76
N ALA A 69 8.15 7.73 -6.83
CA ALA A 69 9.37 8.31 -7.39
C ALA A 69 9.97 9.42 -6.50
N GLY A 70 9.48 9.60 -5.27
CA GLY A 70 9.96 10.63 -4.35
C GLY A 70 9.61 12.08 -4.73
N TYR A 71 8.97 12.34 -5.88
CA TYR A 71 8.69 13.71 -6.38
C TYR A 71 7.53 14.47 -5.69
N GLY A 72 6.96 13.94 -4.59
CA GLY A 72 5.83 14.58 -3.91
C GLY A 72 5.46 13.98 -2.56
N GLY A 73 5.82 12.72 -2.32
CA GLY A 73 5.92 12.14 -0.98
C GLY A 73 7.26 11.41 -0.85
N SER A 74 8.05 11.76 0.15
CA SER A 74 9.32 11.07 0.43
C SER A 74 9.14 10.06 1.54
N ILE A 75 9.80 8.91 1.38
CA ILE A 75 9.96 7.94 2.46
C ILE A 75 11.10 8.44 3.37
N PRO A 76 10.92 8.42 4.70
CA PRO A 76 11.97 8.84 5.65
C PRO A 76 13.26 8.03 5.51
N ASP A 77 14.36 8.63 5.96
CA ASP A 77 15.64 7.94 6.05
C ASP A 77 15.57 6.70 6.94
N GLY A 78 16.28 5.64 6.52
CA GLY A 78 16.33 4.35 7.21
C GLY A 78 15.03 3.54 7.20
N ALA A 79 13.95 4.03 6.57
CA ALA A 79 12.69 3.32 6.56
C ALA A 79 12.72 2.06 5.69
N THR A 80 12.05 1.01 6.18
CA THR A 80 11.78 -0.21 5.41
C THR A 80 10.37 -0.13 4.83
N VAL A 81 10.24 -0.29 3.51
CA VAL A 81 8.98 -0.16 2.78
C VAL A 81 8.74 -1.39 1.93
N ILE A 82 7.59 -2.03 2.13
CA ILE A 82 7.04 -3.01 1.17
C ILE A 82 6.00 -2.31 0.27
N SER A 83 6.08 -2.51 -1.04
CA SER A 83 5.36 -1.70 -2.00
C SER A 83 4.90 -2.44 -3.27
N THR A 84 3.76 -1.99 -3.81
CA THR A 84 3.20 -2.42 -5.10
C THR A 84 3.72 -1.61 -6.31
N THR A 85 4.75 -0.78 -6.13
CA THR A 85 5.36 -0.01 -7.23
C THR A 85 6.15 -0.94 -8.16
N ALA A 86 6.62 -0.41 -9.29
CA ALA A 86 7.35 -1.19 -10.29
C ALA A 86 8.87 -1.24 -10.07
N ARG A 87 9.42 -0.38 -9.21
CA ARG A 87 10.86 -0.12 -9.13
C ARG A 87 11.27 0.14 -7.68
N ASN A 88 12.43 -0.40 -7.29
CA ASN A 88 12.98 -0.32 -5.94
C ASN A 88 14.48 -0.01 -5.89
N PHE A 89 15.05 0.57 -6.95
CA PHE A 89 16.46 0.98 -6.91
C PHE A 89 16.72 2.02 -5.80
N LYS A 90 17.97 2.10 -5.32
CA LYS A 90 18.38 3.01 -4.25
C LYS A 90 17.96 4.46 -4.54
N GLY A 91 17.35 5.15 -3.57
CA GLY A 91 16.88 6.53 -3.74
C GLY A 91 15.54 6.66 -4.49
N ARG A 92 14.94 5.55 -4.94
CA ARG A 92 13.73 5.60 -5.78
C ARG A 92 12.56 6.34 -5.14
N MET A 93 12.37 6.17 -3.83
CA MET A 93 11.25 6.77 -3.09
C MET A 93 11.70 8.01 -2.28
N GLY A 94 12.77 8.68 -2.72
CA GLY A 94 13.36 9.85 -2.07
C GLY A 94 14.67 9.49 -1.38
N SER A 95 14.61 8.85 -0.21
CA SER A 95 15.80 8.52 0.57
C SER A 95 16.65 7.42 -0.07
N GLU A 96 17.96 7.66 -0.12
CA GLU A 96 18.98 6.68 -0.49
C GLU A 96 19.15 5.55 0.53
N THR A 97 18.75 5.78 1.78
CA THR A 97 18.90 4.79 2.87
C THR A 97 17.64 3.94 3.06
N ALA A 98 16.52 4.32 2.43
CA ALA A 98 15.29 3.54 2.46
C ALA A 98 15.46 2.19 1.76
N GLN A 99 14.98 1.13 2.42
CA GLN A 99 14.97 -0.23 1.88
C GLN A 99 13.59 -0.53 1.28
N VAL A 100 13.53 -0.74 -0.04
CA VAL A 100 12.27 -0.91 -0.76
C VAL A 100 12.14 -2.35 -1.30
N TYR A 101 11.08 -3.02 -0.89
CA TYR A 101 10.72 -4.38 -1.29
C TYR A 101 9.47 -4.35 -2.18
N LEU A 102 9.56 -4.94 -3.36
CA LEU A 102 8.42 -5.04 -4.27
C LEU A 102 7.59 -6.26 -3.94
N ALA A 103 6.27 -6.10 -3.89
CA ALA A 103 5.36 -7.19 -3.57
C ALA A 103 3.96 -6.97 -4.14
N SER A 104 3.18 -8.05 -4.16
CA SER A 104 1.76 -8.00 -4.55
C SER A 104 0.92 -7.19 -3.54
N PRO A 105 -0.28 -6.71 -3.92
CA PRO A 105 -1.20 -6.07 -2.99
C PRO A 105 -1.57 -6.95 -1.78
N TYR A 106 -1.70 -8.26 -2.00
CA TYR A 106 -1.92 -9.25 -0.94
C TYR A 106 -0.79 -9.24 0.09
N SER A 107 0.46 -9.32 -0.39
CA SER A 107 1.65 -9.35 0.47
C SER A 107 1.85 -8.03 1.22
N VAL A 108 1.59 -6.88 0.57
CA VAL A 108 1.69 -5.56 1.22
C VAL A 108 0.64 -5.44 2.33
N ALA A 109 -0.59 -5.86 2.06
CA ALA A 109 -1.67 -5.83 3.05
C ALA A 109 -1.41 -6.80 4.23
N ALA A 110 -0.91 -8.01 3.93
CA ALA A 110 -0.55 -9.00 4.95
C ALA A 110 0.58 -8.48 5.86
N ALA A 111 1.62 -7.90 5.27
CA ALA A 111 2.70 -7.29 6.02
C ALA A 111 2.24 -6.10 6.87
N ALA A 112 1.31 -5.28 6.34
CA ALA A 112 0.74 -4.17 7.08
C ALA A 112 -0.06 -4.64 8.32
N ALA A 113 -0.81 -5.73 8.20
CA ALA A 113 -1.53 -6.32 9.32
C ALA A 113 -0.59 -6.98 10.34
N ALA A 114 0.49 -7.62 9.89
CA ALA A 114 1.40 -8.38 10.75
C ALA A 114 2.51 -7.54 11.41
N GLY A 115 2.80 -6.34 10.90
CA GLY A 115 3.91 -5.52 11.40
C GLY A 115 5.28 -5.90 10.85
N ARG A 116 5.35 -6.94 10.02
CA ARG A 116 6.57 -7.50 9.41
C ARG A 116 6.22 -8.17 8.09
N ILE A 117 7.21 -8.39 7.21
CA ILE A 117 6.98 -9.09 5.95
C ILE A 117 6.67 -10.56 6.24
N ILE A 118 5.52 -11.03 5.76
CA ILE A 118 5.01 -12.41 5.94
C ILE A 118 4.47 -12.96 4.62
N ASP A 119 4.23 -14.28 4.58
CA ASP A 119 3.51 -14.88 3.47
C ASP A 119 2.02 -14.51 3.59
N PRO A 120 1.38 -13.98 2.52
CA PRO A 120 -0.04 -13.61 2.58
C PRO A 120 -0.96 -14.81 2.84
N ARG A 121 -0.53 -16.04 2.58
CA ARG A 121 -1.32 -17.26 2.88
C ARG A 121 -1.50 -17.50 4.38
N GLU A 122 -0.69 -16.89 5.24
CA GLU A 122 -0.87 -16.95 6.69
C GLU A 122 -2.11 -16.18 7.16
N VAL A 123 -2.61 -15.25 6.34
CA VAL A 123 -3.72 -14.36 6.68
C VAL A 123 -4.87 -14.39 5.66
N LEU A 124 -4.66 -14.96 4.47
CA LEU A 124 -5.72 -15.23 3.50
C LEU A 124 -6.48 -16.50 3.91
N GLN A 125 -7.76 -16.34 4.24
CA GLN A 125 -8.71 -17.44 4.45
C GLN A 125 -9.78 -17.40 3.37
#